data_AF-A0A6P2FHY6-F1
#
_entry.id   AF-A0A6P2FHY6-F1
#
_cell.length_a   1.000
_cell.length_b   1.000
_cell.length_c   1.000
_cell.angle_alpha   90.00
_cell.angle_beta   90.00
_cell.angle_gamma   90.00
#
_symmetry.space_group_name_H-M   'P 1'
#
loop_
_entity.id
_entity.type
_entity.pdbx_description
1 polymer ?
#
loop_
_entity_poly.entity_id
_entity_poly.type
_entity_poly.pdbx_seq_one_letter_code
_entity_poly.pdbx_strand_id
1 'polypeptide(L)' 'MHIRPIKTLPLPEVADLGRFAAERGERIKDANPFPRGTPRRAQFSRAYARRALELRLVAAAS' A
#
# COMPACT_ATOMS: atom_id res chain seq x y z
N MET A 1 22.50 1.43 -10.00
CA MET A 1 21.08 1.13 -9.71
C MET A 1 20.20 2.10 -10.48
N HIS A 2 19.31 1.64 -11.36
CA HIS A 2 18.28 2.49 -11.97
C HIS A 2 17.06 2.55 -11.04
N ILE A 3 16.84 3.70 -10.39
CA ILE A 3 15.64 3.91 -9.56
C ILE A 3 14.50 4.28 -10.49
N ARG A 4 13.51 3.40 -10.63
CA ARG A 4 12.29 3.69 -11.40
C ARG A 4 11.49 4.78 -10.67
N PRO A 5 11.05 5.85 -11.35
CA PRO A 5 10.19 6.84 -10.73
C PRO A 5 8.90 6.19 -10.22
N ILE A 6 8.45 6.56 -9.02
CA ILE A 6 7.24 5.97 -8.43
C ILE A 6 5.99 6.15 -9.30
N LYS A 7 5.94 7.25 -10.06
CA LYS A 7 4.88 7.56 -11.02
C LYS A 7 4.80 6.59 -12.21
N THR A 8 5.86 5.84 -12.51
CA THR A 8 5.88 4.87 -13.61
C THR A 8 5.60 3.45 -13.14
N LEU A 9 5.38 3.22 -11.84
CA LEU A 9 5.08 1.88 -11.34
C LEU A 9 3.75 1.38 -11.91
N PRO A 10 3.71 0.10 -12.36
CA PRO A 10 2.47 -0.53 -12.78
C PRO A 10 1.58 -0.82 -11.56
N LEU A 11 0.26 -0.89 -11.78
CA LEU A 11 -0.71 -1.05 -10.69
C LEU A 11 -0.49 -2.27 -9.78
N PRO A 12 -0.02 -3.44 -10.26
CA PRO A 12 0.33 -4.57 -9.39
C PRO A 12 1.44 -4.20 -8.39
N GLU A 13 2.53 -3.59 -8.85
CA GLU A 13 3.62 -3.15 -7.96
C GLU A 13 3.14 -2.08 -6.97
N VAL A 14 2.23 -1.21 -7.37
CA VAL A 14 1.59 -0.24 -6.46
C VAL A 14 0.77 -0.94 -5.37
N ALA A 15 0.11 -2.05 -5.70
CA ALA A 15 -0.60 -2.86 -4.71
C ALA A 15 0.37 -3.52 -3.72
N ASP A 16 1.51 -4.02 -4.21
CA ASP A 16 2.56 -4.61 -3.38
C ASP A 16 3.10 -3.61 -2.36
N LEU A 17 3.38 -2.37 -2.80
CA LEU A 17 3.78 -1.29 -1.89
C LEU A 17 2.74 -1.03 -0.79
N GLY A 18 1.45 -1.06 -1.15
CA GLY A 18 0.37 -0.91 -0.16
C GLY A 18 0.35 -2.05 0.87
N ARG A 19 0.57 -3.29 0.42
CA ARG A 19 0.66 -4.47 1.30
C ARG A 19 1.84 -4.37 2.26
N PHE A 20 3.03 -4.05 1.74
CA PHE A 20 4.23 -3.92 2.56
C PHE A 20 4.14 -2.80 3.59
N ALA A 21 3.53 -1.67 3.23
CA ALA A 21 3.30 -0.58 4.18
C ALA A 21 2.39 -1.00 5.34
N ALA A 22 1.36 -1.82 5.07
CA ALA A 22 0.48 -2.36 6.11
C ALA A 22 1.22 -3.36 7.01
N GLU A 23 2.07 -4.22 6.45
CA GLU A 23 2.88 -5.19 7.21
C GLU A 23 3.90 -4.50 8.13
N ARG A 24 4.44 -3.36 7.71
CA ARG A 24 5.32 -2.51 8.52
C ARG A 24 4.58 -1.72 9.61
N GLY A 25 3.24 -1.73 9.62
CA GLY A 25 2.43 -0.96 10.55
C GLY A 25 2.47 0.56 10.33
N GLU A 26 2.85 1.01 9.13
CA GLU A 26 2.92 2.43 8.82
C GLU A 26 1.54 3.05 8.67
N ARG A 27 1.38 4.29 9.11
CA ARG A 27 0.15 5.03 8.84
C ARG A 27 0.02 5.30 7.34
N ILE A 28 -1.11 4.92 6.75
CA ILE A 28 -1.39 5.09 5.31
C ILE A 28 -1.16 6.52 4.79
N LYS A 29 -1.42 7.55 5.62
CA LYS A 29 -1.23 8.97 5.25
C LYS A 29 0.25 9.35 5.05
N ASP A 30 1.15 8.62 5.71
CA ASP A 30 2.59 8.85 5.69
C ASP A 30 3.27 7.92 4.67
N ALA A 31 2.69 6.73 4.45
CA ALA A 31 3.23 5.71 3.55
C ALA A 31 2.79 5.85 2.08
N ASN A 32 1.62 6.42 1.78
CA ASN A 32 1.09 6.50 0.41
C ASN A 32 1.69 7.70 -0.34
N PRO A 33 2.60 7.50 -1.31
CA PRO A 33 3.29 8.59 -2.00
C PRO A 33 2.52 9.10 -3.22
N PHE A 34 1.36 8.52 -3.53
CA PHE A 34 0.63 8.83 -4.76
C PHE A 34 -0.32 10.01 -4.56
N PRO A 35 -0.37 10.97 -5.52
CA PRO A 35 -1.26 12.12 -5.43
C PRO A 35 -2.74 11.74 -5.36
N ARG A 36 -3.54 12.60 -4.72
CA ARG A 36 -5.01 12.48 -4.67
C ARG A 36 -5.59 12.42 -6.09
N GLY A 37 -6.71 11.69 -6.23
CA GLY A 37 -7.39 11.52 -7.52
C GLY A 37 -6.71 10.56 -8.52
N THR A 38 -5.55 9.98 -8.20
CA THR A 38 -4.87 9.05 -9.12
C THR A 38 -5.31 7.60 -8.93
N PRO A 39 -5.40 6.79 -10.02
CA PRO A 39 -5.66 5.35 -9.91
C PRO A 39 -4.65 4.61 -9.03
N ARG A 40 -3.37 5.05 -9.05
CA ARG A 40 -2.31 4.49 -8.22
C ARG A 40 -2.57 4.70 -6.74
N ARG A 41 -3.02 5.90 -6.34
CA ARG A 41 -3.41 6.15 -4.95
C ARG A 41 -4.55 5.24 -4.52
N ALA A 42 -5.58 5.08 -5.35
CA ALA A 42 -6.69 4.18 -5.06
C ALA A 42 -6.23 2.73 -4.94
N GLN A 43 -5.34 2.28 -5.83
CA GLN A 43 -4.79 0.93 -5.79
C GLN A 43 -3.97 0.66 -4.54
N PHE A 44 -3.05 1.57 -4.19
CA PHE A 44 -2.27 1.50 -2.96
C PHE A 44 -3.19 1.42 -1.73
N SER A 45 -4.15 2.35 -1.62
CA SER A 45 -5.01 2.42 -0.44
C SER A 45 -5.89 1.17 -0.28
N ARG A 46 -6.39 0.60 -1.38
CA ARG A 46 -7.16 -0.65 -1.36
C ARG A 46 -6.32 -1.82 -0.88
N ALA A 47 -5.10 -1.97 -1.41
CA ALA A 47 -4.20 -3.05 -1.04
C ALA A 47 -3.75 -2.93 0.42
N TYR A 48 -3.41 -1.71 0.87
CA TYR A 48 -3.09 -1.41 2.26
C TYR A 48 -4.26 -1.77 3.19
N ALA A 49 -5.47 -1.28 2.91
CA ALA A 49 -6.62 -1.47 3.79
C ALA A 49 -6.98 -2.94 3.93
N ARG A 50 -6.95 -3.69 2.82
CA ARG A 50 -7.16 -5.13 2.81
C ARG A 50 -6.13 -5.84 3.68
N ARG A 51 -4.84 -5.55 3.50
CA ARG A 51 -3.77 -6.21 4.25
C ARG A 51 -3.81 -5.86 5.74
N ALA A 52 -4.08 -4.61 6.08
CA ALA A 52 -4.25 -4.18 7.47
C ALA A 52 -5.42 -4.89 8.16
N LEU A 53 -6.53 -5.12 7.44
CA LEU A 53 -7.66 -5.89 7.95
C LEU A 53 -7.28 -7.36 8.18
N GLU A 54 -6.63 -8.00 7.21
CA GLU A 54 -6.15 -9.39 7.33
C GLU A 54 -5.24 -9.55 8.56
N LEU A 55 -4.27 -8.65 8.75
CA LEU A 55 -3.37 -8.68 9.90
C LEU A 55 -4.11 -8.48 11.23
N ARG A 56 -5.11 -7.59 11.28
CA ARG A 56 -5.93 -7.39 12.47
C ARG A 56 -6.75 -8.64 12.81
N LEU A 57 -7.32 -9.32 11.81
CA LEU A 57 -8.10 -10.54 12.03
C LEU A 57 -7.22 -11.68 12.55
N VAL A 58 -6.02 -11.85 11.99
CA VAL A 58 -5.04 -12.84 12.48
C VAL A 58 -4.65 -12.54 13.93
N ALA A 59 -4.35 -11.28 14.25
CA ALA A 59 -4.01 -10.87 15.60
C ALA A 59 -5.14 -11.07 16.62
N ALA A 60 -6.40 -10.97 16.19
CA ALA A 60 -7.57 -11.20 17.05
C ALA A 60 -7.91 -12.69 17.25
N ALA A 61 -7.41 -13.57 16.37
CA ALA A 61 -7.59 -15.01 16.44
C ALA A 61 -6.44 -15.73 17.16
N SER A 62 -5.39 -14.99 17.54
CA SER A 62 -4.24 -15.46 18.32
C SER A 62 -4.43 -15.14 19.80
#